data_AF-A0A0D7A417-F1
#
_entry.id   AF-A0A0D7A417-F1
#
_cell.length_a   1.000
_cell.length_b   1.000
_cell.length_c   1.000
_cell.angle_alpha   90.00
_cell.angle_beta   90.00
_cell.angle_gamma   90.00
#
_symmetry.space_group_name_H-M   'P 1'
#
loop_
_entity.id
_entity.type
_entity.pdbx_description
1 polymer ?
#
loop_
_entity_poly.entity_id
_entity_poly.type
_entity_poly.pdbx_seq_one_letter_code
_entity_poly.pdbx_strand_id
1 'polypeptide(L)'
;MEDIGTDWPSVVRQVSVASEMRIRDLEEQKRRLHDDNLRLEQQNRELRQTWPEQDRLKTDVERTDLENLRNVVYARSTPSASSSQVASASKVAREAYAAHLNKAREGYHRMKEQMQAQKEEAARQQQRISDLEAELKTLKRGKMRAVDDMSDELAALNEQLHRYQVSQTELQERNLEQQREIERLSSDLEGARRQLTQAQSMLKSVATRWRKEGARPVLIVNKSSSVDVAPTALPDFPKHQPSVPDRSSLPVFASAVASSSLEQHQEPPKQRNESTPAGPSSSHTRQTPQRQQEMPHTSHGGRLSVSASTPHLNGNIDRRSMETSEKDDRRSRVLSMNTNKPHQKDYSLFLTPIPVARRRDLEKSGQTIVKYNENLERENSFDRATLAVALGGSSRSVITSKTSLSRENNISCYLCPALFHNPWTPRNPGQHGYMFVGLGSDRGTFIELETCPLFVKFGEKDYRFMGVYAATRDKDLSVEEWENLSEEVRSLQVPMPPNFPFSQMKATYCKTTKEKEYKDRDTMSQAIRAKYDEGLLRVPCVRLICVGAGEDLLKALIGIKRTVAMTNCTPSKSTSKSAPGAVSRSPKRPRDTADDDADYDGDREVLPPTTLRRSARKPKAPRRASVLDAIRDD
;
A
#
# COMPACT_ATOMS: atom_id res chain seq x y z
N MET A 1 -37.75 -27.72 -13.55
CA MET A 1 -36.65 -27.79 -12.56
C MET A 1 -36.50 -26.40 -11.99
N GLU A 2 -37.52 -26.05 -11.21
CA GLU A 2 -37.69 -24.74 -10.58
C GLU A 2 -36.97 -24.74 -9.23
N ASP A 3 -36.40 -23.59 -8.90
CA ASP A 3 -36.25 -23.05 -7.55
C ASP A 3 -35.73 -23.98 -6.46
N ILE A 4 -34.41 -24.19 -6.48
CA ILE A 4 -33.66 -24.13 -5.22
C ILE A 4 -32.93 -22.78 -5.23
N GLY A 5 -33.73 -21.72 -5.08
CA GLY A 5 -33.30 -20.33 -4.92
C GLY A 5 -32.59 -20.08 -3.58
N THR A 6 -31.60 -20.89 -3.25
CA THR A 6 -30.62 -20.50 -2.24
C THR A 6 -29.73 -19.45 -2.86
N ASP A 7 -29.87 -18.21 -2.39
CA ASP A 7 -28.98 -17.09 -2.68
C ASP A 7 -27.57 -17.42 -2.18
N TRP A 8 -26.83 -18.21 -2.97
CA TRP A 8 -25.46 -18.64 -2.72
C TRP A 8 -24.54 -17.47 -2.35
N PRO A 9 -24.61 -16.30 -3.02
CA PRO A 9 -23.91 -15.09 -2.58
C PRO A 9 -24.19 -14.69 -1.13
N SER A 10 -25.44 -14.79 -0.67
CA SER A 10 -25.81 -14.51 0.71
C SER A 10 -25.23 -15.53 1.69
N VAL A 11 -25.28 -16.82 1.37
CA VAL A 11 -24.70 -17.88 2.20
C VAL A 11 -23.18 -17.72 2.33
N VAL A 12 -22.47 -17.46 1.22
CA VAL A 12 -21.03 -17.23 1.21
C VAL A 12 -20.66 -15.99 2.04
N ARG A 13 -21.44 -14.91 1.93
CA ARG A 13 -21.25 -13.72 2.78
C ARG A 13 -21.45 -14.03 4.25
N GLN A 14 -22.50 -14.77 4.62
CA GLN A 14 -22.77 -15.13 6.01
C GLN A 14 -21.64 -15.99 6.60
N VAL A 15 -21.16 -17.00 5.87
CA VAL A 15 -20.03 -17.84 6.30
C VAL A 15 -18.75 -17.03 6.43
N SER A 16 -18.47 -16.13 5.47
CA SER A 16 -17.31 -15.25 5.52
C SER A 16 -17.35 -14.33 6.75
N VAL A 17 -18.46 -13.64 6.97
CA VAL A 17 -18.65 -12.75 8.14
C VAL A 17 -18.53 -13.52 9.45
N ALA A 18 -19.15 -14.70 9.56
CA ALA A 18 -19.05 -15.54 10.75
C ALA A 18 -17.61 -15.98 11.03
N SER A 19 -16.86 -16.36 9.99
CA SER A 19 -15.45 -16.74 10.12
C SER A 19 -14.57 -15.56 10.58
N GLU A 20 -14.85 -14.35 10.08
CA GLU A 20 -14.12 -13.15 10.46
C GLU A 20 -14.41 -12.71 11.89
N MET A 21 -15.67 -12.78 12.31
CA MET A 21 -16.04 -12.56 13.71
C MET A 21 -15.31 -13.54 14.63
N ARG A 22 -15.31 -14.83 14.29
CA ARG A 22 -14.61 -15.85 15.07
C ARG A 22 -13.10 -15.60 15.15
N ILE A 23 -12.47 -15.16 14.06
CA ILE A 23 -11.03 -14.80 14.06
C ILE A 23 -10.78 -13.61 14.99
N ARG A 24 -11.62 -12.56 14.94
CA ARG A 24 -11.48 -11.38 15.82
C ARG A 24 -11.63 -11.76 17.29
N ASP A 25 -12.63 -12.58 17.63
CA ASP A 25 -12.88 -13.03 18.99
C ASP A 25 -11.67 -13.81 19.55
N LEU A 26 -11.08 -14.69 18.73
CA LEU A 26 -9.87 -15.44 19.11
C LEU A 26 -8.64 -14.53 19.27
N GLU A 27 -8.48 -13.52 18.40
CA GLU A 27 -7.39 -12.53 18.50
C GLU A 27 -7.55 -11.61 19.72
N GLU A 28 -8.78 -11.27 20.10
CA GLU A 28 -9.07 -10.56 21.34
C GLU A 28 -8.82 -11.42 22.58
N GLN A 29 -9.27 -12.68 22.57
CA GLN A 29 -8.99 -13.62 23.66
C GLN A 29 -7.49 -13.82 23.86
N LYS A 30 -6.71 -13.92 22.78
CA LYS A 30 -5.25 -13.99 22.83
C LYS A 30 -4.63 -12.75 23.47
N ARG A 31 -5.12 -11.54 23.12
CA ARG A 31 -4.63 -10.28 23.71
C ARG A 31 -4.89 -10.21 25.21
N ARG A 32 -6.11 -10.55 25.65
CA ARG A 32 -6.47 -10.58 27.08
C ARG A 32 -5.56 -11.53 27.87
N LEU A 33 -5.32 -12.75 27.36
CA LEU A 33 -4.40 -13.70 28.00
C LEU A 33 -2.96 -13.21 28.04
N HIS A 34 -2.51 -12.48 27.01
CA HIS A 34 -1.18 -11.89 27.00
C HIS A 34 -1.03 -10.80 28.07
N ASP A 35 -2.03 -9.93 28.21
CA ASP A 35 -2.04 -8.88 29.24
C ASP A 35 -2.09 -9.46 30.66
N ASP A 36 -2.87 -10.54 30.88
CA ASP A 36 -2.92 -11.26 32.15
C ASP A 36 -1.57 -11.91 32.49
N ASN A 37 -0.89 -12.50 31.49
CA ASN A 37 0.45 -13.06 31.68
C ASN A 37 1.48 -11.97 32.03
N LEU A 38 1.41 -10.80 31.37
CA LEU A 38 2.27 -9.66 31.69
C LEU A 38 2.06 -9.15 33.13
N ARG A 39 0.80 -9.12 33.61
CA ARG A 39 0.47 -8.79 35.00
C ARG A 39 1.03 -9.82 35.98
N LEU A 40 0.92 -11.11 35.68
CA LEU A 40 1.52 -12.17 36.50
C LEU A 40 3.06 -12.10 36.53
N GLU A 41 3.70 -11.76 35.43
CA GLU A 41 5.15 -11.53 35.39
C GLU A 41 5.56 -10.31 36.21
N GLN A 42 4.76 -9.25 36.21
CA GLN A 42 4.98 -8.07 37.05
C GLN A 42 4.84 -8.43 38.53
N GLN A 43 3.77 -9.12 38.93
CA GLN A 43 3.60 -9.60 40.30
C GLN A 43 4.74 -10.51 40.75
N ASN A 44 5.22 -11.40 39.88
CA ASN A 44 6.39 -12.23 40.15
C ASN A 44 7.67 -11.39 40.33
N ARG A 45 7.85 -10.32 39.55
CA ARG A 45 8.97 -9.39 39.73
C ARG A 45 8.90 -8.68 41.07
N GLU A 46 7.72 -8.19 41.46
CA GLU A 46 7.50 -7.54 42.76
C GLU A 46 7.79 -8.51 43.92
N LEU A 47 7.26 -9.74 43.87
CA LEU A 47 7.56 -10.77 44.86
C LEU A 47 9.06 -11.07 44.95
N ARG A 48 9.76 -11.17 43.82
CA ARG A 48 11.22 -11.34 43.80
C ARG A 48 12.00 -10.15 44.35
N GLN A 49 11.48 -8.93 44.22
CA GLN A 49 12.10 -7.73 44.81
C GLN A 49 11.94 -7.70 46.34
N THR A 50 10.83 -8.22 46.87
CA THR A 50 10.64 -8.35 48.33
C THR A 50 11.46 -9.49 48.95
N TRP A 51 11.96 -10.41 48.13
CA TRP A 51 12.70 -11.59 48.59
C TRP A 51 14.04 -11.23 49.28
N PRO A 52 14.91 -10.38 48.71
CA PRO A 52 16.11 -9.90 49.41
C PRO A 52 15.81 -9.15 50.71
N GLU A 53 14.68 -8.45 50.82
CA GLU A 53 14.30 -7.75 52.05
C GLU A 53 13.92 -8.75 53.15
N GLN A 54 13.25 -9.85 52.81
CA GLN A 54 12.99 -10.92 53.78
C GLN A 54 14.25 -11.68 54.19
N ASP A 55 15.17 -11.93 53.25
CA ASP A 55 16.47 -12.53 53.57
C ASP A 55 17.31 -11.58 54.45
N ARG A 56 17.27 -10.27 54.19
CA ARG A 56 17.88 -9.25 55.06
C ARG A 56 17.25 -9.21 56.44
N LEU A 57 15.92 -9.19 56.53
CA LEU A 57 15.20 -9.25 57.81
C LEU A 57 15.55 -10.52 58.58
N LYS A 58 15.72 -11.66 57.90
CA LYS A 58 16.19 -12.89 58.53
C LYS A 58 17.61 -12.73 59.09
N THR A 59 18.53 -12.17 58.31
CA THR A 59 19.90 -11.92 58.79
C THR A 59 19.96 -10.87 59.90
N ASP A 60 19.11 -9.86 59.86
CA ASP A 60 19.04 -8.80 60.86
C ASP A 60 18.41 -9.32 62.16
N VAL A 61 17.37 -10.15 62.08
CA VAL A 61 16.82 -10.87 63.23
C VAL A 61 17.90 -11.78 63.83
N GLU A 62 18.57 -12.61 63.02
CA GLU A 62 19.68 -13.46 63.48
C GLU A 62 20.79 -12.62 64.15
N ARG A 63 21.10 -11.43 63.63
CA ARG A 63 22.10 -10.51 64.18
C ARG A 63 21.65 -9.87 65.49
N THR A 64 20.43 -9.34 65.54
CA THR A 64 19.84 -8.72 66.74
C THR A 64 19.71 -9.75 67.86
N ASP A 65 19.39 -11.00 67.50
CA ASP A 65 19.29 -12.11 68.43
C ASP A 65 20.66 -12.57 68.93
N LEU A 66 21.69 -12.57 68.09
CA LEU A 66 23.08 -12.76 68.52
C LEU A 66 23.54 -11.64 69.46
N GLU A 67 23.15 -10.38 69.19
CA GLU A 67 23.42 -9.23 70.05
C GLU A 67 22.68 -9.35 71.40
N ASN A 68 21.42 -9.79 71.40
CA ASN A 68 20.64 -10.03 72.61
C ASN A 68 21.19 -11.19 73.44
N LEU A 69 21.57 -12.30 72.80
CA LEU A 69 22.27 -13.42 73.46
C LEU A 69 23.60 -12.95 74.06
N ARG A 70 24.35 -12.13 73.33
CA ARG A 70 25.60 -11.52 73.79
C ARG A 70 25.35 -10.62 75.00
N ASN A 71 24.31 -9.81 75.00
CA ASN A 71 23.91 -8.95 76.13
C ASN A 71 23.47 -9.76 77.36
N VAL A 72 22.77 -10.88 77.18
CA VAL A 72 22.42 -11.81 78.27
C VAL A 72 23.69 -12.47 78.86
N VAL A 73 24.66 -12.82 78.02
CA VAL A 73 25.96 -13.35 78.45
C VAL A 73 26.76 -12.30 79.21
N TYR A 74 26.76 -11.03 78.77
CA TYR A 74 27.41 -9.93 79.50
C TYR A 74 26.69 -9.58 80.80
N ALA A 75 25.35 -9.64 80.86
CA ALA A 75 24.59 -9.42 82.10
C ALA A 75 24.92 -10.48 83.17
N ARG A 76 25.23 -11.72 82.78
CA ARG A 76 25.76 -12.76 83.68
C ARG A 76 27.11 -12.41 84.30
N SER A 77 27.86 -11.48 83.72
CA SER A 77 29.15 -11.02 84.24
C SER A 77 29.01 -9.92 85.32
N THR A 78 27.80 -9.44 85.59
CA THR A 78 27.54 -8.47 86.67
C THR A 78 27.18 -9.19 87.99
N PRO A 79 27.85 -8.91 89.11
CA PRO A 79 27.79 -9.76 90.31
C PRO A 79 26.54 -9.59 91.20
N SER A 80 25.46 -8.91 90.76
CA SER A 80 24.29 -8.62 91.61
C SER A 80 22.99 -9.33 91.21
N ALA A 81 22.94 -10.07 90.11
CA ALA A 81 21.71 -10.72 89.64
C ALA A 81 21.57 -12.17 90.18
N SER A 82 20.40 -12.51 90.75
CA SER A 82 20.14 -13.86 91.27
C SER A 82 20.07 -14.89 90.12
N SER A 83 20.82 -15.99 90.25
CA SER A 83 20.97 -17.05 89.22
C SER A 83 19.64 -17.59 88.67
N SER A 84 18.60 -17.65 89.53
CA SER A 84 17.25 -18.12 89.18
C SER A 84 16.56 -17.23 88.14
N GLN A 85 16.64 -15.90 88.29
CA GLN A 85 15.99 -14.96 87.37
C GLN A 85 16.62 -14.99 85.98
N VAL A 86 17.94 -15.17 85.91
CA VAL A 86 18.69 -15.27 84.65
C VAL A 86 18.32 -16.54 83.88
N ALA A 87 18.13 -17.67 84.57
CA ALA A 87 17.72 -18.93 83.94
C ALA A 87 16.29 -18.85 83.36
N SER A 88 15.36 -18.25 84.11
CA SER A 88 13.98 -18.03 83.66
C SER A 88 13.92 -17.12 82.42
N ALA A 89 14.60 -15.97 82.47
CA ALA A 89 14.66 -15.04 81.34
C ALA A 89 15.30 -15.68 80.09
N SER A 90 16.34 -16.52 80.27
CA SER A 90 16.96 -17.25 79.17
C SER A 90 16.02 -18.27 78.52
N LYS A 91 15.19 -18.97 79.31
CA LYS A 91 14.20 -19.91 78.80
C LYS A 91 13.12 -19.19 77.98
N VAL A 92 12.56 -18.11 78.50
CA VAL A 92 11.55 -17.29 77.80
C VAL A 92 12.11 -16.72 76.50
N ALA A 93 13.36 -16.24 76.49
CA ALA A 93 14.02 -15.74 75.29
C ALA A 93 14.21 -16.84 74.22
N ARG A 94 14.58 -18.06 74.62
CA ARG A 94 14.72 -19.20 73.69
C ARG A 94 13.38 -19.65 73.11
N GLU A 95 12.33 -19.68 73.91
CA GLU A 95 10.98 -20.04 73.46
C GLU A 95 10.43 -18.98 72.50
N ALA A 96 10.60 -17.69 72.81
CA ALA A 96 10.24 -16.58 71.92
C ALA A 96 11.01 -16.64 70.59
N TYR A 97 12.32 -16.95 70.65
CA TYR A 97 13.15 -17.13 69.45
C TYR A 97 12.70 -18.32 68.59
N ALA A 98 12.45 -19.47 69.22
CA ALA A 98 11.94 -20.66 68.51
C ALA A 98 10.59 -20.38 67.83
N ALA A 99 9.69 -19.66 68.51
CA ALA A 99 8.41 -19.23 67.93
C ALA A 99 8.60 -18.27 66.73
N HIS A 100 9.53 -17.31 66.84
CA HIS A 100 9.83 -16.39 65.76
C HIS A 100 10.43 -17.10 64.52
N LEU A 101 11.38 -18.02 64.73
CA LEU A 101 11.96 -18.84 63.65
C LEU A 101 10.90 -19.72 62.97
N ASN A 102 10.00 -20.34 63.73
CA ASN A 102 8.92 -21.14 63.15
C ASN A 102 7.98 -20.28 62.32
N LYS A 103 7.59 -19.10 62.81
CA LYS A 103 6.78 -18.14 62.05
C LYS A 103 7.46 -17.69 60.75
N ALA A 104 8.77 -17.40 60.79
CA ALA A 104 9.54 -17.04 59.60
C ALA A 104 9.64 -18.20 58.60
N ARG A 105 9.85 -19.44 59.06
CA ARG A 105 9.85 -20.64 58.21
C ARG A 105 8.48 -20.86 57.56
N GLU A 106 7.40 -20.75 58.31
CA GLU A 106 6.05 -20.85 57.76
C GLU A 106 5.78 -19.77 56.72
N GLY A 107 6.20 -18.52 56.96
CA GLY A 107 6.08 -17.43 55.99
C GLY A 107 6.84 -17.73 54.69
N TYR A 108 8.07 -18.24 54.80
CA TYR A 108 8.88 -18.68 53.66
C TYR A 108 8.20 -19.82 52.87
N HIS A 109 7.68 -20.84 53.57
CA HIS A 109 6.97 -21.95 52.93
C HIS A 109 5.72 -21.47 52.17
N ARG A 110 4.89 -20.63 52.80
CA ARG A 110 3.70 -20.05 52.14
C ARG A 110 4.05 -19.24 50.90
N MET A 111 5.07 -18.39 50.98
CA MET A 111 5.52 -17.59 49.82
C MET A 111 6.09 -18.48 48.70
N LYS A 112 6.84 -19.52 49.04
CA LYS A 112 7.36 -20.49 48.07
C LYS A 112 6.23 -21.25 47.37
N GLU A 113 5.23 -21.71 48.12
CA GLU A 113 4.03 -22.35 47.55
C GLU A 113 3.27 -21.39 46.64
N GLN A 114 3.12 -20.13 47.03
CA GLN A 114 2.48 -19.10 46.20
C GLN A 114 3.24 -18.86 44.88
N MET A 115 4.57 -18.74 44.92
CA MET A 115 5.37 -18.62 43.70
C MET A 115 5.26 -19.86 42.80
N GLN A 116 5.23 -21.06 43.38
CA GLN A 116 5.08 -22.30 42.62
C GLN A 116 3.70 -22.36 41.95
N ALA A 117 2.63 -22.00 42.66
CA ALA A 117 1.28 -21.92 42.11
C ALA A 117 1.18 -20.89 40.97
N GLN A 118 1.78 -19.70 41.13
CA GLN A 118 1.83 -18.69 40.08
C GLN A 118 2.61 -19.16 38.84
N LYS A 119 3.71 -19.89 39.04
CA LYS A 119 4.49 -20.47 37.94
C LYS A 119 3.71 -21.53 37.17
N GLU A 120 2.96 -22.38 37.87
CA GLU A 120 2.10 -23.38 37.25
C GLU A 120 0.94 -22.73 36.49
N GLU A 121 0.34 -21.66 37.03
CA GLU A 121 -0.71 -20.91 36.34
C GLU A 121 -0.18 -20.22 35.08
N ALA A 122 0.99 -19.58 35.14
CA ALA A 122 1.64 -19.00 33.97
C ALA A 122 1.95 -20.06 32.89
N ALA A 123 2.37 -21.26 33.29
CA ALA A 123 2.58 -22.37 32.36
C ALA A 123 1.27 -22.83 31.68
N ARG A 124 0.16 -22.90 32.44
CA ARG A 124 -1.16 -23.21 31.88
C ARG A 124 -1.63 -22.16 30.89
N GLN A 125 -1.44 -20.87 31.21
CA GLN A 125 -1.77 -19.78 30.30
C GLN A 125 -0.93 -19.82 29.03
N GLN A 126 0.37 -20.11 29.14
CA GLN A 126 1.24 -20.25 27.98
C GLN A 126 0.81 -21.41 27.07
N GLN A 127 0.41 -22.55 27.65
CA GLN A 127 -0.16 -23.66 26.87
C GLN A 127 -1.45 -23.23 26.16
N ARG A 128 -2.34 -22.52 26.86
CA ARG A 128 -3.60 -22.03 26.28
C ARG A 128 -3.37 -21.07 25.12
N ILE A 129 -2.38 -20.17 25.22
CA ILE A 129 -1.97 -19.28 24.12
C ILE A 129 -1.48 -20.10 22.93
N SER A 130 -0.64 -21.11 23.15
CA SER A 130 -0.16 -22.01 22.09
C SER A 130 -1.30 -22.74 21.37
N ASP A 131 -2.28 -23.24 22.10
CA ASP A 131 -3.43 -23.94 21.52
C ASP A 131 -4.29 -22.98 20.66
N LEU A 132 -4.54 -21.76 21.15
CA LEU A 132 -5.27 -20.72 20.41
C LEU A 132 -4.51 -20.28 19.14
N GLU A 133 -3.19 -20.22 19.18
CA GLU A 133 -2.36 -19.94 18.00
C GLU A 133 -2.46 -21.05 16.95
N ALA A 134 -2.52 -22.32 17.39
CA ALA A 134 -2.74 -23.45 16.49
C ALA A 134 -4.12 -23.40 15.84
N GLU A 135 -5.19 -23.08 16.59
CA GLU A 135 -6.56 -22.89 16.08
C GLU A 135 -6.64 -21.72 15.09
N LEU A 136 -6.03 -20.58 15.40
CA LEU A 136 -5.95 -19.46 14.46
C LEU A 136 -5.22 -19.84 13.17
N LYS A 137 -4.16 -20.64 13.27
CA LYS A 137 -3.40 -21.11 12.09
C LYS A 137 -4.20 -22.10 11.24
N THR A 138 -5.04 -22.95 11.83
CA THR A 138 -5.94 -23.84 11.04
C THR A 138 -7.06 -23.04 10.38
N LEU A 139 -7.69 -22.11 11.10
CA LEU A 139 -8.73 -21.23 10.55
C LEU A 139 -8.20 -20.35 9.41
N LYS A 140 -7.03 -19.72 9.56
CA LYS A 140 -6.41 -18.91 8.51
C LYS A 140 -6.09 -19.73 7.25
N ARG A 141 -5.65 -20.99 7.41
CA ARG A 141 -5.45 -21.92 6.29
C ARG A 141 -6.77 -22.32 5.63
N GLY A 142 -7.82 -22.56 6.41
CA GLY A 142 -9.17 -22.84 5.90
C GLY A 142 -9.72 -21.67 5.08
N LYS A 143 -9.62 -20.44 5.61
CA LYS A 143 -10.01 -19.22 4.90
C LYS A 143 -9.24 -19.03 3.60
N MET A 144 -7.92 -19.27 3.60
CA MET A 144 -7.11 -19.16 2.39
C MET A 144 -7.58 -20.14 1.30
N ARG A 145 -7.79 -21.41 1.65
CA ARG A 145 -8.30 -22.41 0.69
C ARG A 145 -9.65 -22.01 0.12
N ALA A 146 -10.57 -21.53 0.95
CA ALA A 146 -11.88 -21.06 0.47
C ALA A 146 -11.76 -19.85 -0.48
N VAL A 147 -10.79 -18.96 -0.26
CA VAL A 147 -10.51 -17.84 -1.17
C VAL A 147 -9.91 -18.34 -2.49
N ASP A 148 -8.99 -19.31 -2.45
CA ASP A 148 -8.44 -19.94 -3.65
C ASP A 148 -9.55 -20.63 -4.46
N ASP A 149 -10.42 -21.41 -3.81
CA ASP A 149 -11.56 -22.09 -4.45
C ASP A 149 -12.53 -21.07 -5.11
N MET A 150 -12.86 -19.97 -4.43
CA MET A 150 -13.69 -18.90 -5.00
C MET A 150 -12.99 -18.16 -6.15
N SER A 151 -11.66 -18.00 -6.10
CA SER A 151 -10.89 -17.38 -7.18
C SER A 151 -10.92 -18.25 -8.44
N ASP A 152 -10.81 -19.56 -8.29
CA ASP A 152 -10.91 -20.52 -9.39
C ASP A 152 -12.33 -20.50 -10.01
N GLU A 153 -13.37 -20.41 -9.19
CA GLU A 153 -14.76 -20.28 -9.66
C GLU A 153 -15.00 -18.96 -10.42
N LEU A 154 -14.47 -17.84 -9.92
CA LEU A 154 -14.53 -16.55 -10.61
C LEU A 154 -13.77 -16.57 -11.94
N ALA A 155 -12.62 -17.25 -12.01
CA ALA A 155 -11.88 -17.42 -13.25
C ALA A 155 -12.70 -18.22 -14.28
N ALA A 156 -13.35 -19.31 -13.85
CA ALA A 156 -14.23 -20.11 -14.71
C ALA A 156 -15.44 -19.30 -15.22
N LEU A 157 -16.09 -18.51 -14.35
CA LEU A 157 -17.18 -17.63 -14.75
C LEU A 157 -16.74 -16.54 -15.74
N ASN A 158 -15.56 -15.96 -15.53
CA ASN A 158 -15.02 -14.95 -16.43
C ASN A 158 -14.66 -15.54 -17.81
N GLU A 159 -14.17 -16.78 -17.85
CA GLU A 159 -13.97 -17.52 -19.10
C GLU A 159 -15.31 -17.76 -19.82
N GLN A 160 -16.36 -18.15 -19.10
CA GLN A 160 -17.70 -18.30 -19.67
C GLN A 160 -18.25 -16.98 -20.23
N LEU A 161 -18.08 -15.88 -19.48
CA LEU A 161 -18.48 -14.54 -19.94
C LEU A 161 -17.75 -14.15 -21.22
N HIS A 162 -16.44 -14.43 -21.30
CA HIS A 162 -15.66 -14.17 -22.49
C HIS A 162 -16.16 -14.98 -23.69
N ARG A 163 -16.45 -16.28 -23.51
CA ARG A 163 -17.05 -17.13 -24.57
C ARG A 163 -18.40 -16.58 -25.05
N TYR A 164 -19.22 -16.08 -24.13
CA TYR A 164 -20.49 -15.45 -24.48
C TYR A 164 -20.30 -14.17 -25.30
N GLN A 165 -19.36 -13.32 -24.92
CA GLN A 165 -19.02 -12.10 -25.68
C GLN A 165 -18.53 -12.43 -27.10
N VAL A 166 -17.65 -13.43 -27.25
CA VAL A 166 -17.18 -13.89 -28.55
C VAL A 166 -18.36 -14.38 -29.40
N SER A 167 -19.23 -15.21 -28.84
CA SER A 167 -20.44 -15.67 -29.54
C SER A 167 -21.36 -14.52 -29.94
N GLN A 168 -21.50 -13.49 -29.10
CA GLN A 168 -22.27 -12.29 -29.42
C GLN A 168 -21.67 -11.52 -30.60
N THR A 169 -20.33 -11.37 -30.64
CA THR A 169 -19.65 -10.71 -31.77
C THR A 169 -19.79 -11.50 -33.07
N GLU A 170 -19.68 -12.83 -33.02
CA GLU A 170 -19.91 -13.68 -34.20
C GLU A 170 -21.34 -13.57 -34.73
N LEU A 171 -22.34 -13.49 -33.84
CA LEU A 171 -23.73 -13.28 -34.23
C LEU A 171 -23.94 -11.89 -34.86
N GLN A 172 -23.28 -10.86 -34.34
CA GLN A 172 -23.32 -9.51 -34.94
C GLN A 172 -22.69 -9.47 -36.33
N GLU A 173 -21.54 -10.15 -36.52
CA GLU A 173 -20.89 -10.27 -37.82
C GLU A 173 -21.76 -11.00 -38.84
N ARG A 174 -22.39 -12.11 -38.45
CA ARG A 174 -23.35 -12.83 -39.32
C ARG A 174 -24.55 -11.98 -39.69
N ASN A 175 -25.08 -11.20 -38.75
CA ASN A 175 -26.21 -10.30 -39.03
C ASN A 175 -25.81 -9.20 -40.02
N LEU A 176 -24.60 -8.63 -39.87
CA LEU A 176 -24.06 -7.65 -40.80
C LEU A 176 -23.83 -8.25 -42.21
N GLU A 177 -23.36 -9.50 -42.29
CA GLU A 177 -23.21 -10.22 -43.56
C GLU A 177 -24.56 -10.47 -44.24
N GLN A 178 -25.57 -10.90 -43.48
CA GLN A 178 -26.94 -11.04 -43.97
C GLN A 178 -27.50 -9.70 -44.48
N GLN A 179 -27.25 -8.60 -43.77
CA GLN A 179 -27.66 -7.26 -44.19
C GLN A 179 -27.03 -6.84 -45.52
N ARG A 180 -25.73 -7.11 -45.71
CA ARG A 180 -25.04 -6.84 -46.98
C ARG A 180 -25.61 -7.67 -48.13
N GLU A 181 -25.95 -8.94 -47.89
CA GLU A 181 -26.57 -9.78 -48.93
C GLU A 181 -27.98 -9.30 -49.28
N ILE A 182 -28.76 -8.86 -48.29
CA ILE A 182 -30.07 -8.23 -48.51
C ILE A 182 -29.93 -6.97 -49.38
N GLU A 183 -28.95 -6.12 -49.12
CA GLU A 183 -28.67 -4.92 -49.92
C GLU A 183 -28.26 -5.26 -51.35
N ARG A 184 -27.40 -6.28 -51.52
CA ARG A 184 -26.98 -6.78 -52.84
C ARG A 184 -28.18 -7.27 -53.66
N LEU A 185 -29.00 -8.14 -53.07
CA LEU A 185 -30.21 -8.67 -53.71
C LEU A 185 -31.23 -7.56 -54.02
N SER A 186 -31.35 -6.56 -53.14
CA SER A 186 -32.23 -5.40 -53.37
C SER A 186 -31.76 -4.57 -54.58
N SER A 187 -30.45 -4.33 -54.70
CA SER A 187 -29.85 -3.65 -55.86
C SER A 187 -30.09 -4.42 -57.16
N ASP A 188 -29.89 -5.74 -57.15
CA ASP A 188 -30.14 -6.61 -58.31
C ASP A 188 -31.63 -6.56 -58.74
N LEU A 189 -32.54 -6.62 -57.76
CA LEU A 189 -33.98 -6.53 -58.00
C LEU A 189 -34.39 -5.17 -58.57
N GLU A 190 -33.81 -4.06 -58.09
CA GLU A 190 -34.00 -2.75 -58.69
C GLU A 190 -33.48 -2.69 -60.14
N GLY A 191 -32.32 -3.29 -60.41
CA GLY A 191 -31.76 -3.42 -61.76
C GLY A 191 -32.72 -4.14 -62.71
N ALA A 192 -33.23 -5.30 -62.29
CA ALA A 192 -34.23 -6.05 -63.05
C ALA A 192 -35.52 -5.25 -63.27
N ARG A 193 -35.99 -4.51 -62.26
CA ARG A 193 -37.18 -3.65 -62.37
C ARG A 193 -36.99 -2.52 -63.38
N ARG A 194 -35.80 -1.91 -63.45
CA ARG A 194 -35.46 -0.89 -64.46
C ARG A 194 -35.47 -1.49 -65.87
N GLN A 195 -34.86 -2.66 -66.06
CA GLN A 195 -34.87 -3.38 -67.34
C GLN A 195 -36.30 -3.72 -67.81
N LEU A 196 -37.15 -4.21 -66.90
CA LEU A 196 -38.55 -4.49 -67.20
C LEU A 196 -39.30 -3.22 -67.62
N THR A 197 -39.08 -2.10 -66.92
CA THR A 197 -39.70 -0.80 -67.24
C THR A 197 -39.25 -0.29 -68.61
N GLN A 198 -37.97 -0.45 -68.95
CA GLN A 198 -37.43 -0.12 -70.26
C GLN A 198 -38.06 -0.98 -71.36
N ALA A 199 -38.15 -2.30 -71.16
CA ALA A 199 -38.78 -3.22 -72.11
C ALA A 199 -40.26 -2.85 -72.34
N GLN A 200 -40.99 -2.52 -71.28
CA GLN A 200 -42.38 -2.03 -71.38
C GLN A 200 -42.47 -0.71 -72.17
N SER A 201 -41.51 0.21 -71.99
CA SER A 201 -41.45 1.46 -72.77
C SER A 201 -41.20 1.20 -74.26
N MET A 202 -40.28 0.30 -74.60
CA MET A 202 -40.03 -0.11 -75.98
C MET A 202 -41.26 -0.79 -76.61
N LEU A 203 -41.93 -1.69 -75.88
CA LEU A 203 -43.17 -2.32 -76.34
C LEU A 203 -44.26 -1.27 -76.62
N LYS A 204 -44.41 -0.27 -75.74
CA LYS A 204 -45.35 0.85 -75.96
C LYS A 204 -44.97 1.65 -77.19
N SER A 205 -43.70 1.97 -77.41
CA SER A 205 -43.27 2.74 -78.58
C SER A 205 -43.50 1.97 -79.88
N VAL A 206 -43.18 0.67 -79.92
CA VAL A 206 -43.49 -0.23 -81.04
C VAL A 206 -45.00 -0.27 -81.28
N ALA A 207 -45.82 -0.46 -80.24
CA ALA A 207 -47.28 -0.45 -80.38
C ALA A 207 -47.81 0.89 -80.93
N THR A 208 -47.26 2.03 -80.51
CA THR A 208 -47.63 3.33 -81.08
C THR A 208 -47.18 3.52 -82.53
N ARG A 209 -46.00 3.01 -82.90
CA ARG A 209 -45.50 3.03 -84.28
C ARG A 209 -46.39 2.18 -85.18
N TRP A 210 -46.72 0.95 -84.75
CA TRP A 210 -47.68 0.09 -85.44
C TRP A 210 -49.03 0.77 -85.67
N ARG A 211 -49.58 1.50 -84.68
CA ARG A 211 -50.80 2.29 -84.86
C ARG A 211 -50.63 3.42 -85.89
N LYS A 212 -49.47 4.08 -85.95
CA LYS A 212 -49.18 5.19 -86.87
C LYS A 212 -48.91 4.71 -88.31
N GLU A 213 -48.14 3.64 -88.47
CA GLU A 213 -47.68 3.14 -89.78
C GLU A 213 -48.70 2.24 -90.48
N GLY A 214 -49.68 1.69 -89.75
CA GLY A 214 -50.45 0.57 -90.28
C GLY A 214 -51.84 0.38 -89.72
N ALA A 215 -52.56 1.46 -89.37
CA ALA A 215 -54.01 1.46 -89.50
C ALA A 215 -54.45 1.86 -90.92
N ARG A 216 -53.68 1.45 -91.94
CA ARG A 216 -54.28 1.17 -93.24
C ARG A 216 -54.92 -0.20 -93.10
N PRO A 217 -56.27 -0.31 -93.12
CA PRO A 217 -56.89 -1.60 -93.31
C PRO A 217 -56.44 -2.10 -94.68
N VAL A 218 -55.41 -2.94 -94.70
CA VAL A 218 -55.17 -3.83 -95.82
C VAL A 218 -56.28 -4.87 -95.72
N LEU A 219 -57.45 -4.49 -96.25
CA LEU A 219 -58.48 -5.41 -96.70
C LEU A 219 -57.89 -6.23 -97.86
N ILE A 220 -56.98 -7.15 -97.57
CA ILE A 220 -56.80 -8.31 -98.43
C ILE A 220 -57.87 -9.29 -97.97
N VAL A 221 -59.03 -9.15 -98.60
CA VAL A 221 -60.00 -10.23 -98.74
C VAL A 221 -59.33 -11.28 -99.62
N ASN A 222 -58.57 -12.19 -99.02
CA ASN A 222 -58.28 -13.48 -99.64
C ASN A 222 -59.31 -14.49 -99.13
N LYS A 223 -60.42 -14.55 -99.87
CA LYS A 223 -61.23 -15.77 -99.98
C LYS A 223 -60.40 -16.81 -100.72
N SER A 224 -59.82 -17.80 -100.04
CA SER A 224 -59.67 -19.18 -100.57
C SER A 224 -58.94 -20.13 -99.61
N SER A 225 -59.44 -21.38 -99.61
CA SER A 225 -59.03 -22.63 -98.95
C SER A 225 -58.94 -22.62 -97.41
N SER A 226 -59.89 -23.18 -96.65
CA SER A 226 -60.30 -24.60 -96.65
C SER A 226 -59.10 -25.55 -96.69
N VAL A 227 -58.46 -25.75 -95.54
CA VAL A 227 -57.77 -27.01 -95.21
C VAL A 227 -58.09 -27.34 -93.77
N ASP A 228 -58.87 -28.41 -93.61
CA ASP A 228 -59.02 -29.17 -92.38
C ASP A 228 -57.65 -29.62 -91.86
N VAL A 229 -57.29 -29.24 -90.63
CA VAL A 229 -56.26 -29.92 -89.86
C VAL A 229 -56.80 -30.18 -88.46
N ALA A 230 -56.77 -31.46 -88.12
CA ALA A 230 -57.32 -32.15 -86.96
C ALA A 230 -56.96 -31.55 -85.58
N PRO A 231 -57.75 -31.85 -84.53
CA PRO A 231 -57.44 -31.50 -83.15
C PRO A 231 -56.29 -32.37 -82.64
N THR A 232 -55.06 -31.88 -82.73
CA THR A 232 -53.92 -32.52 -82.07
C THR A 232 -53.95 -32.18 -80.59
N ALA A 233 -54.06 -33.24 -79.79
CA ALA A 233 -54.23 -33.26 -78.36
C ALA A 233 -53.27 -32.33 -77.59
N LEU A 234 -53.82 -31.73 -76.53
CA LEU A 234 -53.07 -31.15 -75.43
C LEU A 234 -51.98 -32.13 -74.96
N PRO A 235 -50.71 -31.71 -74.85
CA PRO A 235 -49.81 -32.33 -73.90
C PRO A 235 -50.23 -31.85 -72.51
N ASP A 236 -50.66 -32.81 -71.69
CA ASP A 236 -50.81 -32.68 -70.24
C ASP A 236 -49.58 -31.98 -69.65
N PHE A 237 -49.75 -30.74 -69.22
CA PHE A 237 -48.80 -30.12 -68.30
C PHE A 237 -49.02 -30.76 -66.91
N PRO A 238 -48.00 -31.37 -66.30
CA PRO A 238 -48.14 -31.93 -64.97
C PRO A 238 -48.43 -30.80 -63.98
N LYS A 239 -49.58 -30.93 -63.31
CA LYS A 239 -49.87 -30.20 -62.06
C LYS A 239 -48.88 -30.65 -61.00
N HIS A 240 -47.65 -30.15 -61.04
CA HIS A 240 -46.83 -30.08 -59.84
C HIS A 240 -47.35 -28.92 -59.00
N GLN A 241 -48.30 -29.24 -58.11
CA GLN A 241 -48.47 -28.49 -56.87
C GLN A 241 -47.10 -28.47 -56.18
N PRO A 242 -46.54 -27.31 -55.82
CA PRO A 242 -45.58 -27.27 -54.74
C PRO A 242 -46.34 -27.67 -53.48
N SER A 243 -45.98 -28.82 -52.90
CA SER A 243 -46.38 -29.18 -51.55
C SER A 243 -46.00 -28.03 -50.63
N VAL A 244 -47.01 -27.43 -50.02
CA VAL A 244 -46.86 -26.52 -48.89
C VAL A 244 -46.00 -27.24 -47.85
N PRO A 245 -44.81 -26.73 -47.46
CA PRO A 245 -44.13 -27.26 -46.30
C PRO A 245 -45.01 -26.99 -45.08
N ASP A 246 -45.24 -28.06 -44.35
CA ASP A 246 -46.01 -28.12 -43.12
C ASP A 246 -45.59 -27.00 -42.16
N ARG A 247 -46.58 -26.22 -41.71
CA ARG A 247 -46.39 -24.97 -40.97
C ARG A 247 -46.32 -25.21 -39.45
N SER A 248 -45.81 -26.36 -39.02
CA SER A 248 -45.68 -26.75 -37.62
C SER A 248 -44.22 -26.97 -37.23
N SER A 249 -43.45 -25.89 -37.12
CA SER A 249 -42.30 -25.76 -36.19
C SER A 249 -41.48 -24.51 -36.53
N LEU A 250 -41.99 -23.34 -36.18
CA LEU A 250 -41.11 -22.20 -35.89
C LEU A 250 -41.51 -21.61 -34.53
N PRO A 251 -40.53 -21.31 -33.66
CA PRO A 251 -40.77 -20.83 -32.32
C PRO A 251 -41.37 -19.41 -32.38
N VAL A 252 -42.39 -19.21 -31.56
CA VAL A 252 -42.95 -17.90 -31.22
C VAL A 252 -41.85 -17.05 -30.57
N PHE A 253 -41.20 -16.18 -31.34
CA PHE A 253 -40.56 -14.99 -30.79
C PHE A 253 -41.50 -13.82 -30.98
N ALA A 254 -42.30 -13.57 -29.94
CA ALA A 254 -42.99 -12.32 -29.77
C ALA A 254 -41.94 -11.22 -29.54
N SER A 255 -41.78 -10.31 -30.50
CA SER A 255 -41.11 -9.03 -30.26
C SER A 255 -42.14 -7.93 -30.41
N ALA A 256 -42.64 -7.48 -29.25
CA ALA A 256 -43.37 -6.25 -29.13
C ALA A 256 -42.37 -5.09 -29.30
N VAL A 257 -42.46 -4.39 -30.42
CA VAL A 257 -41.90 -3.03 -30.54
C VAL A 257 -43.10 -2.11 -30.70
N ALA A 258 -43.62 -1.67 -29.56
CA ALA A 258 -44.58 -0.59 -29.49
C ALA A 258 -43.89 0.70 -29.95
N SER A 259 -44.47 1.30 -30.98
CA SER A 259 -44.17 2.67 -31.39
C SER A 259 -44.60 3.62 -30.27
N SER A 260 -43.67 4.41 -29.74
CA SER A 260 -43.99 5.63 -29.01
C SER A 260 -43.18 6.76 -29.62
N SER A 261 -43.81 7.41 -30.60
CA SER A 261 -43.44 8.74 -31.07
C SER A 261 -44.38 9.69 -30.35
N LEU A 262 -43.87 10.40 -29.34
CA LEU A 262 -44.58 11.50 -28.71
C LEU A 262 -43.63 12.69 -28.65
N GLU A 263 -43.91 13.66 -29.50
CA GLU A 263 -43.36 15.01 -29.45
C GLU A 263 -43.62 15.64 -28.09
N GLN A 264 -42.59 16.20 -27.47
CA GLN A 264 -42.77 17.33 -26.57
C GLN A 264 -41.55 18.25 -26.61
N HIS A 265 -41.77 19.41 -27.22
CA HIS A 265 -40.95 20.61 -27.10
C HIS A 265 -40.64 20.91 -25.64
N GLN A 266 -39.37 21.12 -25.31
CA GLN A 266 -38.97 21.92 -24.15
C GLN A 266 -38.08 23.08 -24.61
N GLU A 267 -38.63 24.28 -24.45
CA GLU A 267 -37.92 25.55 -24.49
C GLU A 267 -36.92 25.68 -23.32
N PRO A 268 -35.83 26.46 -23.47
CA PRO A 268 -34.91 26.74 -22.37
C PRO A 268 -35.46 27.85 -21.46
N PRO A 269 -35.37 27.72 -20.12
CA PRO A 269 -35.82 28.79 -19.23
C PRO A 269 -34.82 29.95 -19.23
N LYS A 270 -35.41 31.12 -19.43
CA LYS A 270 -34.79 32.45 -19.38
C LYS A 270 -34.22 32.76 -18.01
N GLN A 271 -33.06 33.41 -18.06
CA GLN A 271 -32.39 34.11 -16.97
C GLN A 271 -33.36 35.04 -16.23
N ARG A 272 -33.38 34.94 -14.90
CA ARG A 272 -34.04 35.92 -14.02
C ARG A 272 -32.95 36.66 -13.24
N ASN A 273 -32.80 37.94 -13.60
CA ASN A 273 -32.08 38.97 -12.85
C ASN A 273 -32.88 39.34 -11.60
N GLU A 274 -32.35 39.12 -10.41
CA GLU A 274 -32.72 39.84 -9.18
C GLU A 274 -31.43 39.94 -8.32
N SER A 275 -30.81 41.11 -8.18
CA SER A 275 -31.13 42.21 -7.25
C SER A 275 -30.28 42.14 -5.97
N THR A 276 -29.35 43.09 -5.88
CA THR A 276 -28.60 43.55 -4.70
C THR A 276 -29.54 43.91 -3.53
N PRO A 277 -29.11 43.73 -2.26
CA PRO A 277 -28.88 44.89 -1.39
C PRO A 277 -27.58 44.72 -0.56
N ALA A 278 -26.69 45.72 -0.49
CA ALA A 278 -26.66 46.80 0.50
C ALA A 278 -26.68 46.31 1.97
N GLY A 279 -25.58 46.59 2.69
CA GLY A 279 -25.36 46.25 4.11
C GLY A 279 -26.31 46.95 5.10
N PRO A 280 -26.09 46.79 6.43
CA PRO A 280 -25.08 47.61 7.08
C PRO A 280 -24.33 47.01 8.29
N SER A 281 -23.22 47.67 8.58
CA SER A 281 -22.53 47.94 9.85
C SER A 281 -23.22 47.61 11.20
N SER A 282 -22.49 46.92 12.09
CA SER A 282 -22.31 47.24 13.53
C SER A 282 -21.18 46.32 14.07
N SER A 283 -20.12 46.67 14.80
CA SER A 283 -19.81 47.63 15.89
C SER A 283 -20.30 47.24 17.29
N HIS A 284 -19.71 46.20 17.90
CA HIS A 284 -19.61 45.95 19.36
C HIS A 284 -18.28 45.21 19.58
N THR A 285 -17.23 45.70 20.26
CA THR A 285 -17.07 46.23 21.62
C THR A 285 -17.72 45.37 22.70
N ARG A 286 -16.94 44.47 23.32
CA ARG A 286 -16.88 44.17 24.77
C ARG A 286 -16.00 42.93 25.01
N GLN A 287 -14.90 43.12 25.72
CA GLN A 287 -14.67 42.74 27.13
C GLN A 287 -13.92 41.42 27.29
N THR A 288 -12.61 41.58 27.43
CA THR A 288 -11.73 40.79 28.30
C THR A 288 -12.30 40.70 29.72
N PRO A 289 -12.19 39.53 30.37
CA PRO A 289 -11.92 39.48 31.79
C PRO A 289 -10.55 38.85 32.02
N GLN A 290 -9.69 39.72 32.53
CA GLN A 290 -8.49 39.45 33.31
C GLN A 290 -8.86 38.49 34.46
N ARG A 291 -8.30 37.28 34.48
CA ARG A 291 -8.30 36.42 35.66
C ARG A 291 -6.87 36.10 36.05
N GLN A 292 -6.42 36.86 37.05
CA GLN A 292 -5.29 36.54 37.91
C GLN A 292 -5.55 35.17 38.55
N GLN A 293 -4.61 34.24 38.39
CA GLN A 293 -4.40 33.20 39.40
C GLN A 293 -2.91 33.08 39.67
N GLU A 294 -2.63 33.31 40.94
CA GLU A 294 -1.35 33.27 41.62
C GLU A 294 -0.79 31.85 41.59
N MET A 295 0.49 31.72 41.23
CA MET A 295 1.25 30.49 41.39
C MET A 295 2.12 30.66 42.64
N PRO A 296 2.04 29.78 43.66
CA PRO A 296 2.96 29.82 44.77
C PRO A 296 4.30 29.19 44.38
N HIS A 297 5.35 29.90 44.74
CA HIS A 297 6.73 29.43 44.77
C HIS A 297 6.86 28.18 45.64
N THR A 298 7.49 27.14 45.11
CA THR A 298 8.21 26.16 45.92
C THR A 298 9.62 25.95 45.41
N SER A 299 10.48 25.84 46.41
CA SER A 299 11.92 26.03 46.43
C SER A 299 12.70 24.75 46.17
N HIS A 300 13.94 24.96 45.74
CA HIS A 300 15.17 24.22 46.08
C HIS A 300 15.11 22.77 46.60
N GLY A 301 15.89 21.93 45.91
CA GLY A 301 16.39 20.64 46.39
C GLY A 301 16.40 19.66 45.23
N GLY A 302 17.44 18.91 44.90
CA GLY A 302 18.74 18.72 45.49
C GLY A 302 19.42 17.72 44.55
N ARG A 303 20.59 18.11 44.05
CA ARG A 303 21.38 17.37 43.07
C ARG A 303 21.98 16.15 43.77
N LEU A 304 21.53 14.94 43.45
CA LEU A 304 22.24 13.71 43.79
C LEU A 304 22.37 12.83 42.55
N SER A 305 23.56 12.91 41.96
CA SER A 305 24.12 11.95 41.03
C SER A 305 24.45 10.65 41.77
N VAL A 306 23.84 9.53 41.38
CA VAL A 306 24.29 8.20 41.80
C VAL A 306 24.57 7.38 40.55
N SER A 307 25.86 7.14 40.33
CA SER A 307 26.42 6.25 39.34
C SER A 307 26.07 4.80 39.69
N ALA A 308 25.34 4.10 38.81
CA ALA A 308 25.11 2.67 38.93
C ALA A 308 25.95 1.92 37.89
N SER A 309 26.93 1.17 38.40
CA SER A 309 27.77 0.26 37.63
C SER A 309 27.00 -1.04 37.35
N THR A 310 26.89 -1.41 36.07
CA THR A 310 26.38 -2.69 35.59
C THR A 310 27.44 -3.79 35.73
N PRO A 311 27.11 -4.98 36.27
CA PRO A 311 27.90 -6.18 36.02
C PRO A 311 27.27 -7.02 34.90
N HIS A 312 28.03 -7.20 33.83
CA HIS A 312 27.80 -8.22 32.80
C HIS A 312 28.06 -9.62 33.38
N LEU A 313 27.08 -10.52 33.27
CA LEU A 313 27.30 -11.96 33.39
C LEU A 313 26.81 -12.67 32.13
N ASN A 314 27.80 -13.14 31.37
CA ASN A 314 27.68 -14.08 30.28
C ASN A 314 27.19 -15.44 30.81
N GLY A 315 26.15 -15.99 30.17
CA GLY A 315 25.70 -17.37 30.37
C GLY A 315 25.38 -18.02 29.02
N ASN A 316 26.41 -18.57 28.39
CA ASN A 316 26.29 -19.50 27.26
C ASN A 316 25.57 -20.77 27.73
N ILE A 317 24.44 -21.10 27.12
CA ILE A 317 23.85 -22.44 27.21
C ILE A 317 23.74 -23.00 25.80
N ASP A 318 24.62 -23.95 25.53
CA ASP A 318 24.58 -24.91 24.43
C ASP A 318 23.21 -25.59 24.32
N ARG A 319 22.58 -25.53 23.15
CA ARG A 319 21.57 -26.52 22.74
C ARG A 319 21.96 -27.14 21.41
N ARG A 320 22.48 -28.36 21.53
CA ARG A 320 22.68 -29.35 20.47
C ARG A 320 21.38 -29.69 19.74
N SER A 321 21.48 -29.68 18.41
CA SER A 321 21.05 -30.72 17.46
C SER A 321 19.76 -31.50 17.71
N MET A 322 18.80 -31.35 16.79
CA MET A 322 18.27 -32.45 15.98
C MET A 322 17.65 -31.88 14.70
N GLU A 323 18.41 -31.94 13.61
CA GLU A 323 17.91 -31.84 12.24
C GLU A 323 17.64 -33.26 11.74
N THR A 324 16.40 -33.55 11.35
CA THR A 324 16.08 -34.69 10.48
C THR A 324 15.80 -34.17 9.08
N SER A 325 16.79 -34.44 8.24
CA SER A 325 16.79 -34.48 6.77
C SER A 325 15.52 -35.12 6.20
N GLU A 326 14.77 -34.38 5.38
CA GLU A 326 14.00 -34.92 4.24
C GLU A 326 13.33 -33.78 3.46
N LYS A 327 13.84 -33.49 2.25
CA LYS A 327 13.13 -33.01 1.05
C LYS A 327 14.04 -32.14 0.18
N ASP A 328 14.88 -32.80 -0.60
CA ASP A 328 15.45 -32.25 -1.82
C ASP A 328 15.26 -33.30 -2.90
N ASP A 329 14.20 -33.18 -3.72
CA ASP A 329 14.06 -33.91 -5.00
C ASP A 329 12.88 -33.48 -5.90
N ARG A 330 12.47 -32.20 -5.89
CA ARG A 330 11.39 -31.72 -6.81
C ARG A 330 11.60 -30.33 -7.42
N ARG A 331 12.83 -29.99 -7.81
CA ARG A 331 13.11 -28.79 -8.61
C ARG A 331 14.00 -29.07 -9.81
N SER A 332 13.45 -29.71 -10.83
CA SER A 332 13.99 -29.69 -12.19
C SER A 332 12.94 -30.17 -13.19
N ARG A 333 12.00 -29.27 -13.58
CA ARG A 333 11.24 -29.24 -14.85
C ARG A 333 10.00 -28.35 -14.73
N VAL A 334 10.19 -27.02 -14.75
CA VAL A 334 9.28 -26.07 -15.41
C VAL A 334 10.09 -24.79 -15.69
N LEU A 335 10.82 -24.77 -16.80
CA LEU A 335 11.30 -23.54 -17.41
C LEU A 335 10.59 -23.43 -18.76
N SER A 336 9.36 -22.92 -18.75
CA SER A 336 8.69 -22.48 -19.98
C SER A 336 7.48 -21.61 -19.62
N MET A 337 7.45 -20.41 -20.18
CA MET A 337 6.30 -19.47 -20.24
C MET A 337 5.81 -18.90 -18.90
N ASN A 338 6.58 -17.97 -18.32
CA ASN A 338 6.08 -17.07 -17.28
C ASN A 338 5.76 -15.70 -17.89
N THR A 339 4.60 -15.59 -18.55
CA THR A 339 3.99 -14.32 -18.96
C THR A 339 3.05 -13.82 -17.86
N ASN A 340 3.50 -13.85 -16.60
CA ASN A 340 2.82 -13.16 -15.52
C ASN A 340 2.91 -11.65 -15.80
N LYS A 341 1.90 -11.08 -16.45
CA LYS A 341 1.67 -9.64 -16.40
C LYS A 341 1.61 -9.29 -14.91
N PRO A 342 2.53 -8.45 -14.38
CA PRO A 342 2.46 -8.07 -12.98
C PRO A 342 1.05 -7.53 -12.75
N HIS A 343 0.31 -8.13 -11.82
CA HIS A 343 -1.01 -7.66 -11.44
C HIS A 343 -0.87 -6.18 -11.07
N GLN A 344 -1.26 -5.30 -11.99
CA GLN A 344 -1.34 -3.88 -11.78
C GLN A 344 -2.48 -3.70 -10.79
N LYS A 345 -2.13 -3.71 -9.49
CA LYS A 345 -3.08 -3.48 -8.41
C LYS A 345 -3.85 -2.22 -8.76
N ASP A 346 -5.17 -2.31 -8.76
CA ASP A 346 -6.01 -1.22 -9.22
C ASP A 346 -6.01 -0.11 -8.17
N TYR A 347 -5.02 0.78 -8.26
CA TYR A 347 -4.88 1.92 -7.38
C TYR A 347 -5.99 2.96 -7.60
N SER A 348 -6.87 2.78 -8.61
CA SER A 348 -7.98 3.68 -8.95
C SER A 348 -8.96 3.93 -7.79
N LEU A 349 -9.12 2.95 -6.89
CA LEU A 349 -10.11 2.97 -5.81
C LEU A 349 -9.69 3.81 -4.59
N PHE A 350 -8.43 4.24 -4.50
CA PHE A 350 -7.85 4.79 -3.26
C PHE A 350 -7.53 6.28 -3.31
N LEU A 351 -8.22 7.02 -4.17
CA LEU A 351 -7.71 8.29 -4.64
C LEU A 351 -8.60 9.45 -4.22
N THR A 352 -8.07 10.25 -3.31
CA THR A 352 -8.65 11.54 -3.00
C THR A 352 -8.65 12.41 -4.27
N PRO A 353 -9.81 12.90 -4.73
CA PRO A 353 -9.84 13.79 -5.88
C PRO A 353 -9.08 15.09 -5.57
N ILE A 354 -8.37 15.63 -6.57
CA ILE A 354 -7.75 16.95 -6.44
C ILE A 354 -8.87 17.99 -6.29
N PRO A 355 -8.81 18.88 -5.27
CA PRO A 355 -9.76 19.97 -5.07
C PRO A 355 -9.98 20.77 -6.35
N VAL A 356 -11.22 21.20 -6.59
CA VAL A 356 -11.61 21.86 -7.85
C VAL A 356 -10.79 23.11 -8.12
N ALA A 357 -10.49 23.91 -7.09
CA ALA A 357 -9.66 25.11 -7.21
C ALA A 357 -8.25 24.78 -7.74
N ARG A 358 -7.57 23.82 -7.11
CA ARG A 358 -6.24 23.35 -7.53
C ARG A 358 -6.25 22.72 -8.91
N ARG A 359 -7.30 21.96 -9.24
CA ARG A 359 -7.44 21.36 -10.57
C ARG A 359 -7.51 22.41 -11.67
N ARG A 360 -8.33 23.46 -11.48
CA ARG A 360 -8.41 24.60 -12.41
C ARG A 360 -7.06 25.30 -12.56
N ASP A 361 -6.27 25.38 -11.48
CA ASP A 361 -4.93 25.96 -11.53
C ASP A 361 -3.95 25.10 -12.35
N LEU A 362 -4.04 23.78 -12.28
CA LEU A 362 -3.27 22.89 -13.15
C LEU A 362 -3.72 22.98 -14.62
N GLU A 363 -5.03 23.07 -14.87
CA GLU A 363 -5.60 23.16 -16.22
C GLU A 363 -5.12 24.42 -16.97
N LYS A 364 -4.85 25.52 -16.25
CA LYS A 364 -4.28 26.75 -16.84
C LYS A 364 -2.92 26.54 -17.48
N SER A 365 -2.15 25.53 -17.06
CA SER A 365 -0.84 25.24 -17.64
C SER A 365 -0.92 24.47 -18.97
N GLY A 366 -2.09 23.92 -19.33
CA GLY A 366 -2.29 23.11 -20.54
C GLY A 366 -1.65 21.73 -20.42
N GLN A 367 -2.31 20.68 -20.91
CA GLN A 367 -1.79 19.32 -20.76
C GLN A 367 -0.63 19.05 -21.74
N THR A 368 0.51 18.60 -21.20
CA THR A 368 1.64 18.14 -22.01
C THR A 368 1.36 16.72 -22.51
N ILE A 369 1.28 16.55 -23.83
CA ILE A 369 1.11 15.23 -24.44
C ILE A 369 2.45 14.51 -24.42
N VAL A 370 2.62 13.58 -23.49
CA VAL A 370 3.77 12.68 -23.44
C VAL A 370 3.33 11.33 -23.99
N LYS A 371 3.92 10.92 -25.11
CA LYS A 371 3.74 9.58 -25.69
C LYS A 371 5.09 8.89 -25.72
N TYR A 372 5.22 7.83 -24.95
CA TYR A 372 6.38 6.96 -25.05
C TYR A 372 6.13 5.89 -26.11
N ASN A 373 7.20 5.38 -26.72
CA ASN A 373 7.11 4.16 -27.52
C ASN A 373 6.64 2.99 -26.62
N GLU A 374 5.78 2.10 -27.11
CA GLU A 374 5.29 0.94 -26.34
C GLU A 374 6.41 0.13 -25.67
N ASN A 375 7.56 0.01 -26.32
CA ASN A 375 8.71 -0.69 -25.76
C ASN A 375 9.27 0.04 -24.53
N LEU A 376 9.32 1.38 -24.57
CA LEU A 376 9.76 2.18 -23.42
C LEU A 376 8.74 2.08 -22.28
N GLU A 377 7.44 2.10 -22.57
CA GLU A 377 6.40 1.97 -21.54
C GLU A 377 6.47 0.65 -20.78
N ARG A 378 6.69 -0.47 -21.50
CA ARG A 378 6.82 -1.80 -20.88
C ARG A 378 8.04 -1.89 -19.97
N GLU A 379 9.12 -1.20 -20.30
CA GLU A 379 10.36 -1.21 -19.53
C GLU A 379 10.48 -0.09 -18.50
N ASN A 380 9.52 0.85 -18.49
CA ASN A 380 9.41 1.98 -17.57
C ASN A 380 8.99 1.54 -16.15
N SER A 381 9.84 0.74 -15.51
CA SER A 381 9.75 0.41 -14.10
C SER A 381 11.16 0.24 -13.57
N PHE A 382 11.49 0.90 -12.47
CA PHE A 382 12.81 0.94 -11.88
C PHE A 382 12.71 0.59 -10.41
N ASP A 383 13.66 -0.18 -9.92
CA ASP A 383 13.85 -0.30 -8.48
C ASP A 383 14.73 0.85 -7.97
N ARG A 384 14.72 1.04 -6.64
CA ARG A 384 15.48 2.12 -6.02
C ARG A 384 16.99 1.96 -6.19
N ALA A 385 17.49 0.73 -6.23
CA ALA A 385 18.91 0.43 -6.39
C ALA A 385 19.40 0.87 -7.78
N THR A 386 18.62 0.59 -8.82
CA THR A 386 18.88 0.99 -10.20
C THR A 386 18.91 2.51 -10.32
N LEU A 387 17.94 3.21 -9.73
CA LEU A 387 17.94 4.69 -9.73
C LEU A 387 19.14 5.26 -8.97
N ALA A 388 19.52 4.68 -7.84
CA ALA A 388 20.70 5.10 -7.08
C ALA A 388 22.02 4.89 -7.87
N VAL A 389 22.14 3.79 -8.62
CA VAL A 389 23.29 3.55 -9.50
C VAL A 389 23.30 4.52 -10.68
N ALA A 390 22.15 4.75 -11.30
CA ALA A 390 22.05 5.53 -12.52
C ALA A 390 22.14 7.05 -12.29
N LEU A 391 21.42 7.56 -11.29
CA LEU A 391 21.31 8.99 -10.99
C LEU A 391 22.12 9.40 -9.77
N GLY A 392 22.62 8.45 -8.99
CA GLY A 392 23.32 8.71 -7.73
C GLY A 392 22.36 8.99 -6.57
N GLY A 393 22.96 9.26 -5.41
CA GLY A 393 22.24 9.73 -4.22
C GLY A 393 22.04 8.73 -3.08
N SER A 394 21.55 9.25 -1.95
CA SER A 394 21.08 8.45 -0.81
C SER A 394 19.57 8.25 -0.87
N SER A 395 19.03 7.32 -0.07
CA SER A 395 17.62 6.90 -0.02
C SER A 395 16.60 7.98 0.46
N ARG A 396 16.86 9.28 0.26
CA ARG A 396 15.91 10.35 0.63
C ARG A 396 15.02 10.76 -0.55
N SER A 397 13.96 11.52 -0.28
CA SER A 397 12.91 11.89 -1.25
C SER A 397 13.32 13.00 -2.23
N VAL A 398 14.37 13.74 -1.91
CA VAL A 398 15.02 14.75 -2.74
C VAL A 398 16.51 14.43 -2.75
N ILE A 399 17.07 14.17 -3.93
CA ILE A 399 18.40 13.60 -4.06
C ILE A 399 19.27 14.51 -4.93
N THR A 400 20.41 14.96 -4.40
CA THR A 400 21.42 15.66 -5.21
C THR A 400 22.17 14.65 -6.08
N SER A 401 22.20 14.90 -7.38
CA SER A 401 22.84 13.98 -8.32
C SER A 401 24.37 14.12 -8.38
N LYS A 402 25.08 13.00 -8.62
CA LYS A 402 26.55 12.95 -8.79
C LYS A 402 27.04 12.08 -9.96
N THR A 403 26.16 11.42 -10.71
CA THR A 403 26.59 10.49 -11.78
C THR A 403 26.91 11.22 -13.08
N SER A 404 27.64 10.56 -14.01
CA SER A 404 27.87 11.10 -15.36
C SER A 404 26.55 11.35 -16.09
N LEU A 405 25.64 10.36 -16.08
CA LEU A 405 24.33 10.46 -16.73
C LEU A 405 23.56 11.71 -16.29
N SER A 406 23.60 12.01 -14.99
CA SER A 406 22.87 13.16 -14.48
C SER A 406 23.52 14.50 -14.80
N ARG A 407 24.85 14.56 -14.85
CA ARG A 407 25.56 15.75 -15.33
C ARG A 407 25.28 16.00 -16.81
N GLU A 408 25.26 14.94 -17.62
CA GLU A 408 24.92 15.01 -19.05
C GLU A 408 23.49 15.51 -19.29
N ASN A 409 22.55 15.20 -18.38
CA ASN A 409 21.15 15.61 -18.47
C ASN A 409 20.79 16.84 -17.61
N ASN A 410 21.77 17.55 -17.03
CA ASN A 410 21.58 18.69 -16.13
C ASN A 410 20.60 18.42 -14.97
N ILE A 411 20.63 17.21 -14.41
CA ILE A 411 19.77 16.80 -13.30
C ILE A 411 20.46 17.19 -11.99
N SER A 412 20.01 18.29 -11.37
CA SER A 412 20.45 18.66 -10.02
C SER A 412 19.80 17.78 -8.96
N CYS A 413 18.50 17.51 -9.12
CA CYS A 413 17.71 16.66 -8.24
C CYS A 413 16.64 15.85 -9.00
N TYR A 414 16.16 14.76 -8.38
CA TYR A 414 14.99 14.00 -8.85
C TYR A 414 14.04 13.67 -7.71
N LEU A 415 12.77 13.45 -8.07
CA LEU A 415 11.66 13.25 -7.13
C LEU A 415 11.18 11.79 -7.16
N CYS A 416 11.00 11.20 -5.98
CA CYS A 416 10.47 9.84 -5.83
C CYS A 416 9.24 9.74 -4.90
N PRO A 417 8.14 10.50 -5.14
CA PRO A 417 6.98 10.45 -4.27
C PRO A 417 6.30 9.08 -4.31
N ALA A 418 5.84 8.65 -3.13
CA ALA A 418 5.00 7.48 -3.01
C ALA A 418 3.52 7.85 -3.12
N LEU A 419 2.78 7.12 -3.96
CA LEU A 419 1.38 7.45 -4.28
C LEU A 419 0.48 7.44 -3.03
N PHE A 420 0.74 6.52 -2.09
CA PHE A 420 -0.02 6.42 -0.85
C PHE A 420 0.24 7.56 0.15
N HIS A 421 1.34 8.30 0.00
CA HIS A 421 1.60 9.55 0.74
C HIS A 421 1.20 10.79 -0.06
N ASN A 422 1.16 10.69 -1.38
CA ASN A 422 0.96 11.83 -2.28
C ASN A 422 -0.13 11.47 -3.31
N PRO A 423 -1.42 11.42 -2.90
CA PRO A 423 -2.52 10.95 -3.73
C PRO A 423 -2.76 11.82 -4.98
N TRP A 424 -2.29 13.07 -4.95
CA TRP A 424 -2.41 14.05 -6.03
C TRP A 424 -1.22 14.05 -7.00
N THR A 425 -0.28 13.11 -6.85
CA THR A 425 0.86 12.98 -7.77
C THR A 425 0.38 12.52 -9.15
N PRO A 426 1.00 12.97 -10.25
CA PRO A 426 0.74 12.46 -11.60
C PRO A 426 0.76 10.93 -11.66
N ARG A 427 -0.19 10.33 -12.39
CA ARG A 427 -0.27 8.86 -12.53
C ARG A 427 0.10 8.38 -13.92
N ASN A 428 -0.19 9.22 -14.91
CA ASN A 428 0.22 8.99 -16.27
C ASN A 428 1.27 10.02 -16.67
N PRO A 429 2.23 9.64 -17.53
CA PRO A 429 3.15 10.59 -18.12
C PRO A 429 2.42 11.78 -18.75
N GLY A 430 2.97 12.99 -18.58
CA GLY A 430 2.37 14.23 -19.08
C GLY A 430 1.28 14.86 -18.19
N GLN A 431 0.73 14.13 -17.21
CA GLN A 431 -0.25 14.70 -16.28
C GLN A 431 0.42 15.67 -15.30
N HIS A 432 -0.30 16.73 -14.92
CA HIS A 432 0.12 17.61 -13.84
C HIS A 432 -0.43 17.13 -12.50
N GLY A 433 0.12 17.63 -11.40
CA GLY A 433 -0.34 17.24 -10.08
C GLY A 433 0.29 18.04 -8.96
N TYR A 434 0.17 17.48 -7.76
CA TYR A 434 0.73 18.03 -6.53
C TYR A 434 1.38 16.93 -5.72
N MET A 435 2.41 17.29 -4.95
CA MET A 435 2.98 16.43 -3.92
C MET A 435 3.11 17.19 -2.60
N PHE A 436 3.13 16.44 -1.52
CA PHE A 436 3.13 16.92 -0.15
C PHE A 436 4.51 16.69 0.46
N VAL A 437 5.39 17.68 0.32
CA VAL A 437 6.79 17.64 0.78
C VAL A 437 7.18 18.96 1.41
N GLY A 438 8.20 18.95 2.28
CA GLY A 438 8.73 20.18 2.89
C GLY A 438 8.61 20.27 4.41
N LEU A 439 8.61 19.13 5.11
CA LEU A 439 8.74 19.07 6.57
C LEU A 439 10.21 19.00 7.00
N GLY A 440 10.54 19.55 8.18
CA GLY A 440 11.90 19.51 8.72
C GLY A 440 12.92 20.25 7.86
N SER A 441 14.05 19.58 7.54
CA SER A 441 15.14 20.14 6.71
C SER A 441 14.70 20.57 5.32
N ASP A 442 13.63 19.98 4.79
CA ASP A 442 13.19 20.18 3.42
C ASP A 442 12.26 21.41 3.29
N ARG A 443 12.00 22.13 4.39
CA ARG A 443 11.08 23.28 4.42
C ARG A 443 11.50 24.42 3.49
N GLY A 444 12.78 24.52 3.11
CA GLY A 444 13.28 25.51 2.16
C GLY A 444 13.29 25.07 0.68
N THR A 445 12.88 23.84 0.38
CA THR A 445 12.97 23.30 -0.99
C THR A 445 11.84 23.80 -1.89
N PHE A 446 12.13 23.93 -3.19
CA PHE A 446 11.19 24.33 -4.25
C PHE A 446 10.56 25.72 -4.07
N ILE A 447 11.18 26.61 -3.27
CA ILE A 447 10.73 28.01 -3.20
C ILE A 447 10.87 28.64 -4.58
N GLU A 448 11.99 28.37 -5.24
CA GLU A 448 12.22 28.69 -6.65
C GLU A 448 11.77 27.52 -7.54
N LEU A 449 11.50 27.84 -8.80
CA LEU A 449 11.14 26.82 -9.79
C LEU A 449 12.35 25.94 -10.10
N GLU A 450 12.22 24.66 -9.81
CA GLU A 450 13.26 23.66 -10.08
C GLU A 450 12.76 22.62 -11.08
N THR A 451 13.54 22.34 -12.11
CA THR A 451 13.22 21.30 -13.10
C THR A 451 13.85 19.98 -12.69
N CYS A 452 13.04 18.94 -12.49
CA CYS A 452 13.50 17.67 -11.96
C CYS A 452 12.78 16.46 -12.62
N PRO A 453 13.47 15.33 -12.82
CA PRO A 453 12.84 14.08 -13.23
C PRO A 453 11.92 13.53 -12.12
N LEU A 454 10.73 13.04 -12.47
CA LEU A 454 9.74 12.51 -11.53
C LEU A 454 9.58 11.00 -11.68
N PHE A 455 9.73 10.27 -10.57
CA PHE A 455 9.51 8.83 -10.46
C PHE A 455 8.44 8.53 -9.41
N VAL A 456 7.32 7.92 -9.81
CA VAL A 456 6.21 7.66 -8.88
C VAL A 456 6.22 6.20 -8.47
N LYS A 457 6.13 5.96 -7.16
CA LYS A 457 6.10 4.60 -6.60
C LYS A 457 4.70 3.98 -6.74
N PHE A 458 4.58 2.91 -7.51
CA PHE A 458 3.35 2.14 -7.75
C PHE A 458 3.33 0.78 -7.04
N GLY A 459 4.40 0.39 -6.36
CA GLY A 459 4.47 -0.89 -5.65
C GLY A 459 5.40 -0.77 -4.45
N GLU A 460 5.78 -1.90 -3.85
CA GLU A 460 6.74 -1.87 -2.74
C GLU A 460 8.13 -1.41 -3.20
N LYS A 461 8.53 -1.84 -4.42
CA LYS A 461 9.85 -1.60 -4.99
C LYS A 461 9.82 -0.95 -6.38
N ASP A 462 8.65 -0.81 -6.99
CA ASP A 462 8.51 -0.34 -8.37
C ASP A 462 8.24 1.16 -8.45
N TYR A 463 9.15 1.86 -9.13
CA TYR A 463 9.07 3.28 -9.47
C TYR A 463 8.92 3.44 -10.98
N ARG A 464 7.95 4.23 -11.42
CA ARG A 464 7.71 4.52 -12.84
C ARG A 464 8.10 5.95 -13.14
N PHE A 465 8.85 6.16 -14.22
CA PHE A 465 9.22 7.49 -14.69
C PHE A 465 8.02 8.20 -15.33
N MET A 466 7.66 9.37 -14.81
CA MET A 466 6.51 10.16 -15.28
C MET A 466 6.90 11.25 -16.28
N GLY A 467 8.20 11.53 -16.45
CA GLY A 467 8.73 12.62 -17.27
C GLY A 467 9.53 13.64 -16.44
N VAL A 468 9.77 14.80 -17.04
CA VAL A 468 10.49 15.94 -16.43
C VAL A 468 9.48 17.01 -16.02
N TYR A 469 9.58 17.48 -14.78
CA TYR A 469 8.62 18.37 -14.15
C TYR A 469 9.27 19.64 -13.62
N ALA A 470 8.59 20.76 -13.79
CA ALA A 470 8.84 21.97 -13.03
C ALA A 470 8.12 21.83 -11.68
N ALA A 471 8.90 21.75 -10.62
CA ALA A 471 8.45 21.71 -9.24
C ALA A 471 8.53 23.12 -8.65
N THR A 472 7.44 23.60 -8.07
CA THR A 472 7.41 24.90 -7.38
C THR A 472 6.49 24.79 -6.19
N ARG A 473 6.91 25.35 -5.05
CA ARG A 473 6.12 25.38 -3.84
C ARG A 473 4.85 26.19 -4.09
N ASP A 474 3.72 25.61 -3.71
CA ASP A 474 2.42 26.26 -3.78
C ASP A 474 1.91 26.53 -2.36
N LYS A 475 0.73 27.14 -2.25
CA LYS A 475 0.06 27.32 -0.96
C LYS A 475 -0.09 25.98 -0.25
N ASP A 476 0.31 25.96 1.03
CA ASP A 476 0.08 24.82 1.93
C ASP A 476 -1.41 24.45 1.93
N LEU A 477 -1.72 23.19 2.25
CA LEU A 477 -3.10 22.71 2.26
C LEU A 477 -3.96 23.56 3.21
N SER A 478 -5.18 23.87 2.77
CA SER A 478 -6.19 24.42 3.67
C SER A 478 -6.70 23.36 4.64
N VAL A 479 -7.37 23.78 5.72
CA VAL A 479 -8.01 22.86 6.67
C VAL A 479 -9.06 22.00 5.96
N GLU A 480 -9.88 22.61 5.11
CA GLU A 480 -10.88 21.91 4.30
C GLU A 480 -10.24 20.89 3.34
N GLU A 481 -9.12 21.24 2.69
CA GLU A 481 -8.39 20.29 1.83
C GLU A 481 -7.83 19.12 2.64
N TRP A 482 -7.31 19.39 3.84
CA TRP A 482 -6.79 18.39 4.77
C TRP A 482 -7.88 17.48 5.32
N GLU A 483 -9.05 18.01 5.65
CA GLU A 483 -10.22 17.21 6.08
C GLU A 483 -10.68 16.29 4.95
N ASN A 484 -10.74 16.81 3.73
CA ASN A 484 -11.14 16.08 2.52
C ASN A 484 -10.11 15.04 2.05
N LEU A 485 -8.87 15.07 2.56
CA LEU A 485 -7.95 13.95 2.40
C LEU A 485 -8.59 12.72 3.06
N SER A 486 -9.08 11.80 2.23
CA SER A 486 -9.89 10.66 2.65
C SER A 486 -9.26 9.94 3.84
N GLU A 487 -9.91 10.04 5.01
CA GLU A 487 -9.57 9.30 6.23
C GLU A 487 -9.97 7.81 6.10
N GLU A 488 -10.83 7.56 5.11
CA GLU A 488 -11.64 6.39 4.95
C GLU A 488 -11.90 6.10 3.47
N VAL A 489 -11.17 5.14 2.92
CA VAL A 489 -11.72 4.31 1.84
C VAL A 489 -12.66 3.30 2.53
N ARG A 490 -13.79 3.77 3.10
CA ARG A 490 -14.74 2.92 3.84
C ARG A 490 -15.99 2.52 3.05
N SER A 491 -16.23 3.05 1.85
CA SER A 491 -17.54 2.88 1.18
C SER A 491 -17.54 2.01 -0.08
N LEU A 492 -16.39 1.59 -0.61
CA LEU A 492 -16.38 0.59 -1.68
C LEU A 492 -16.21 -0.79 -1.05
N GLN A 493 -17.27 -1.59 -1.10
CA GLN A 493 -17.48 -2.93 -0.53
C GLN A 493 -16.52 -4.01 -1.06
N VAL A 494 -15.26 -3.69 -1.31
CA VAL A 494 -14.23 -4.69 -1.60
C VAL A 494 -13.58 -5.04 -0.26
N PRO A 495 -13.72 -6.28 0.23
CA PRO A 495 -13.03 -6.73 1.44
C PRO A 495 -11.53 -6.70 1.19
N MET A 496 -10.89 -5.60 1.59
CA MET A 496 -9.45 -5.45 1.51
C MET A 496 -8.78 -6.34 2.55
N PRO A 497 -7.60 -6.90 2.25
CA PRO A 497 -6.84 -7.67 3.22
C PRO A 497 -6.58 -6.81 4.47
N PRO A 498 -6.74 -7.36 5.68
CA PRO A 498 -6.72 -6.62 6.96
C PRO A 498 -5.39 -5.91 7.28
N ASN A 499 -4.40 -5.99 6.39
CA ASN A 499 -3.07 -5.42 6.56
C ASN A 499 -2.80 -4.21 5.63
N PHE A 500 -3.77 -3.73 4.86
CA PHE A 500 -3.54 -2.60 3.96
C PHE A 500 -3.94 -1.25 4.58
N PRO A 501 -3.03 -0.27 4.71
CA PRO A 501 -3.16 0.75 5.73
C PRO A 501 -3.56 2.10 5.12
N PHE A 502 -4.74 2.21 4.52
CA PHE A 502 -5.11 3.46 3.82
C PHE A 502 -5.73 4.54 4.72
N SER A 503 -6.23 4.18 5.92
CA SER A 503 -6.50 5.17 6.99
C SER A 503 -5.22 5.84 7.52
N GLN A 504 -4.04 5.45 7.00
CA GLN A 504 -2.76 5.95 7.48
C GLN A 504 -2.25 7.21 6.80
N MET A 505 -2.83 7.79 5.75
CA MET A 505 -2.14 8.95 5.14
C MET A 505 -1.99 10.10 6.15
N LYS A 506 -3.08 10.53 6.79
CA LYS A 506 -3.07 11.55 7.85
C LYS A 506 -2.19 11.11 9.02
N ALA A 507 -2.28 9.84 9.43
CA ALA A 507 -1.45 9.27 10.50
C ALA A 507 0.05 9.26 10.17
N THR A 508 0.42 8.93 8.93
CA THR A 508 1.79 8.91 8.43
C THR A 508 2.32 10.32 8.32
N TYR A 509 1.53 11.30 7.87
CA TYR A 509 1.91 12.71 7.95
C TYR A 509 2.17 13.15 9.38
N CYS A 510 1.29 12.79 10.33
CA CYS A 510 1.49 13.11 11.74
C CYS A 510 2.76 12.45 12.29
N LYS A 511 3.02 11.19 11.93
CA LYS A 511 4.23 10.44 12.30
C LYS A 511 5.49 11.10 11.73
N THR A 512 5.51 11.40 10.43
CA THR A 512 6.64 12.07 9.77
C THR A 512 6.85 13.49 10.31
N THR A 513 5.78 14.21 10.64
CA THR A 513 5.88 15.53 11.29
C THR A 513 6.49 15.39 12.68
N LYS A 514 6.07 14.40 13.47
CA LYS A 514 6.69 14.08 14.77
C LYS A 514 8.19 13.85 14.58
N GLU A 515 8.56 12.92 13.71
CA GLU A 515 9.95 12.53 13.46
C GLU A 515 10.82 13.70 12.97
N LYS A 516 10.29 14.57 12.10
CA LYS A 516 11.07 15.63 11.46
C LYS A 516 11.08 16.97 12.21
N GLU A 517 10.03 17.31 12.95
CA GLU A 517 9.89 18.63 13.58
C GLU A 517 9.92 18.58 15.11
N TYR A 518 9.52 17.46 15.72
CA TYR A 518 9.41 17.33 17.17
C TYR A 518 10.41 16.29 17.68
N LYS A 519 11.56 16.75 18.20
CA LYS A 519 12.53 15.86 18.86
C LYS A 519 11.98 15.25 20.16
N ASP A 520 10.90 15.81 20.71
CA ASP A 520 10.28 15.33 21.95
C ASP A 520 9.49 14.04 21.72
N ARG A 521 9.88 12.97 22.42
CA ARG A 521 9.25 11.65 22.33
C ARG A 521 7.82 11.67 22.88
N ASP A 522 7.51 12.58 23.80
CA ASP A 522 6.25 12.59 24.53
C ASP A 522 5.10 13.21 23.73
N THR A 523 5.40 13.93 22.65
CA THR A 523 4.36 14.47 21.77
C THR A 523 3.64 13.31 21.07
N MET A 524 2.40 13.04 21.45
CA MET A 524 1.58 12.00 20.83
C MET A 524 1.16 12.41 19.40
N SER A 525 1.18 11.46 18.46
CA SER A 525 0.77 11.72 17.07
C SER A 525 -0.66 12.27 16.96
N GLN A 526 -1.53 11.95 17.92
CA GLN A 526 -2.89 12.50 18.02
C GLN A 526 -2.90 14.00 18.31
N ALA A 527 -1.96 14.52 19.10
CA ALA A 527 -1.84 15.95 19.34
C ALA A 527 -1.39 16.71 18.08
N ILE A 528 -0.50 16.11 17.29
CA ILE A 528 -0.10 16.68 15.98
C ILE A 528 -1.27 16.66 15.00
N ARG A 529 -2.05 15.57 14.99
CA ARG A 529 -3.29 15.45 14.20
C ARG A 529 -4.27 16.59 14.52
N ALA A 530 -4.57 16.81 15.79
CA ALA A 530 -5.44 17.90 16.24
C ALA A 530 -4.94 19.28 15.77
N LYS A 531 -3.61 19.54 15.81
CA LYS A 531 -3.05 20.80 15.30
C LYS A 531 -3.26 20.99 13.79
N TYR A 532 -3.22 19.93 12.98
CA TYR A 532 -3.56 20.03 11.57
C TYR A 532 -5.06 20.26 11.36
N ASP A 533 -5.89 19.56 12.12
CA ASP A 533 -7.35 19.70 12.06
C ASP A 533 -7.81 21.11 12.50
N GLU A 534 -7.13 21.72 13.47
CA GLU A 534 -7.34 23.12 13.90
C GLU A 534 -6.70 24.16 12.95
N GLY A 535 -5.90 23.71 11.97
CA GLY A 535 -5.18 24.58 11.04
C GLY A 535 -3.97 25.33 11.63
N LEU A 536 -3.52 24.94 12.83
CA LEU A 536 -2.30 25.44 13.46
C LEU A 536 -1.04 24.91 12.75
N LEU A 537 -1.13 23.68 12.23
CA LEU A 537 -0.16 23.12 11.29
C LEU A 537 -0.82 22.99 9.92
N ARG A 538 -0.02 23.15 8.86
CA ARG A 538 -0.47 22.99 7.48
C ARG A 538 0.50 22.12 6.72
N VAL A 539 -0.03 21.28 5.83
CA VAL A 539 0.78 20.37 5.04
C VAL A 539 1.40 21.15 3.89
N PRO A 540 2.74 21.23 3.79
CA PRO A 540 3.36 21.92 2.68
C PRO A 540 3.11 21.22 1.35
N CYS A 541 2.88 22.02 0.30
CA CYS A 541 2.49 21.52 -1.00
C CYS A 541 3.43 22.03 -2.10
N VAL A 542 3.75 21.15 -3.05
CA VAL A 542 4.53 21.47 -4.24
C VAL A 542 3.71 21.13 -5.47
N ARG A 543 3.55 22.12 -6.35
CA ARG A 543 2.91 21.97 -7.65
C ARG A 543 3.89 21.34 -8.64
N LEU A 544 3.42 20.36 -9.39
CA LEU A 544 4.18 19.61 -10.38
C LEU A 544 3.58 19.85 -11.77
N ILE A 545 4.29 20.60 -12.62
CA ILE A 545 3.91 20.85 -14.01
C ILE A 545 4.84 20.06 -14.92
N CYS A 546 4.28 19.24 -15.81
CA CYS A 546 5.08 18.43 -16.74
C CYS A 546 5.63 19.32 -17.86
N VAL A 547 6.95 19.42 -17.95
CA VAL A 547 7.66 20.25 -18.95
C VAL A 547 8.04 19.42 -20.17
N GLY A 548 8.25 18.11 -20.00
CA GLY A 548 8.59 17.25 -21.13
C GLY A 548 8.65 15.76 -20.78
N ALA A 549 8.75 14.94 -21.84
CA ALA A 549 8.81 13.49 -21.75
C ALA A 549 10.13 12.97 -21.15
N GLY A 550 11.26 13.65 -21.39
CA GLY A 550 12.57 13.17 -20.95
C GLY A 550 12.96 11.82 -21.57
N GLU A 551 12.65 11.61 -22.85
CA GLU A 551 12.79 10.30 -23.50
C GLU A 551 14.26 9.81 -23.53
N ASP A 552 15.22 10.72 -23.72
CA ASP A 552 16.64 10.38 -23.75
C ASP A 552 17.13 9.89 -22.38
N LEU A 553 16.68 10.55 -21.30
CA LEU A 553 16.94 10.10 -19.94
C LEU A 553 16.31 8.73 -19.70
N LEU A 554 15.07 8.52 -20.12
CA LEU A 554 14.38 7.23 -19.97
C LEU A 554 15.13 6.11 -20.72
N LYS A 555 15.57 6.35 -21.96
CA LYS A 555 16.36 5.40 -22.75
C LYS A 555 17.66 5.04 -22.03
N ALA A 556 18.37 6.04 -21.51
CA ALA A 556 19.62 5.82 -20.79
C ALA A 556 19.40 5.01 -19.49
N LEU A 557 18.34 5.31 -18.75
CA LEU A 557 17.96 4.56 -17.53
C LEU A 557 17.63 3.10 -17.84
N ILE A 558 16.90 2.83 -18.92
CA ILE A 558 16.61 1.47 -19.38
C ILE A 558 17.90 0.73 -19.77
N GLY A 559 18.83 1.42 -20.44
CA GLY A 559 20.16 0.89 -20.74
C GLY A 559 20.90 0.43 -19.48
N ILE A 560 20.99 1.31 -18.47
CA ILE A 560 21.65 0.99 -17.19
C ILE A 560 20.93 -0.15 -16.47
N LYS A 561 19.60 -0.13 -16.43
CA LYS A 561 18.79 -1.21 -15.83
C LYS A 561 19.13 -2.57 -16.43
N ARG A 562 19.25 -2.66 -17.76
CA ARG A 562 19.66 -3.89 -18.45
C ARG A 562 21.09 -4.30 -18.08
N THR A 563 22.02 -3.35 -17.98
CA THR A 563 23.39 -3.63 -17.54
C THR A 563 23.45 -4.16 -16.10
N VAL A 564 22.71 -3.54 -15.16
CA VAL A 564 22.64 -3.98 -13.75
C VAL A 564 22.04 -5.39 -13.64
N ALA A 565 21.01 -5.68 -14.44
CA ALA A 565 20.43 -7.03 -14.50
C ALA A 565 21.45 -8.08 -15.00
N MET A 566 22.29 -7.72 -15.98
CA MET A 566 23.35 -8.60 -16.48
C MET A 566 24.47 -8.83 -15.47
N THR A 567 24.90 -7.80 -14.72
CA THR A 567 25.97 -7.96 -13.73
C THR A 567 25.55 -8.83 -12.55
N ASN A 568 24.28 -8.75 -12.13
CA ASN A 568 23.75 -9.52 -11.01
C ASN A 568 23.45 -10.99 -11.36
N CYS A 569 23.43 -11.33 -12.65
CA CYS A 569 23.23 -12.70 -13.13
C CYS A 569 24.54 -13.47 -13.34
N THR A 570 25.70 -12.91 -12.98
CA THR A 570 26.93 -13.72 -12.98
C THR A 570 26.87 -14.72 -11.81
N PRO A 571 26.81 -16.04 -12.08
CA PRO A 571 26.86 -17.02 -11.02
C PRO A 571 28.20 -16.83 -10.33
N SER A 572 28.17 -16.48 -9.03
CA SER A 572 29.34 -16.52 -8.18
C SER A 572 29.97 -17.89 -8.36
N LYS A 573 31.08 -17.93 -9.13
CA LYS A 573 31.80 -19.15 -9.46
C LYS A 573 32.07 -19.90 -8.16
N SER A 574 31.43 -21.06 -8.07
CA SER A 574 32.05 -22.32 -7.67
C SER A 574 33.37 -22.14 -6.95
N THR A 575 33.32 -22.35 -5.64
CA THR A 575 34.44 -22.84 -4.83
C THR A 575 35.26 -23.86 -5.63
N SER A 576 36.34 -23.39 -6.25
CA SER A 576 37.40 -24.26 -6.73
C SER A 576 38.07 -24.83 -5.49
N LYS A 577 37.66 -26.05 -5.12
CA LYS A 577 38.46 -26.97 -4.31
C LYS A 577 39.88 -26.97 -4.88
N SER A 578 40.79 -26.32 -4.18
CA SER A 578 42.21 -26.56 -4.30
C SER A 578 42.70 -27.16 -2.98
N ALA A 579 43.64 -28.09 -3.17
CA ALA A 579 44.16 -29.13 -2.29
C ALA A 579 44.67 -28.64 -0.91
N PRO A 580 44.91 -29.57 0.04
CA PRO A 580 45.33 -29.25 1.40
C PRO A 580 46.82 -28.91 1.43
N GLY A 581 47.18 -27.76 2.02
CA GLY A 581 48.58 -27.45 2.28
C GLY A 581 48.82 -26.04 2.81
N ALA A 582 49.61 -25.99 3.88
CA ALA A 582 50.23 -24.80 4.49
C ALA A 582 49.35 -23.92 5.40
N VAL A 583 49.50 -24.22 6.69
CA VAL A 583 49.15 -23.41 7.85
C VAL A 583 49.89 -22.07 7.79
N SER A 584 49.16 -20.96 7.66
CA SER A 584 49.63 -19.66 8.18
C SER A 584 48.52 -19.00 8.97
N ARG A 585 48.75 -18.88 10.28
CA ARG A 585 47.86 -18.22 11.24
C ARG A 585 48.06 -16.73 11.10
N SER A 586 47.05 -16.02 10.57
CA SER A 586 46.92 -14.58 10.73
C SER A 586 45.56 -14.25 11.36
N PRO A 587 45.47 -13.26 12.27
CA PRO A 587 44.33 -13.10 13.18
C PRO A 587 43.12 -12.51 12.45
N LYS A 588 42.03 -13.26 12.44
CA LYS A 588 40.71 -12.84 11.94
C LYS A 588 40.15 -11.77 12.88
N ARG A 589 40.06 -10.52 12.38
CA ARG A 589 39.20 -9.50 12.99
C ARG A 589 37.73 -9.92 12.82
N PRO A 590 36.86 -9.75 13.84
CA PRO A 590 35.44 -10.03 13.70
C PRO A 590 34.86 -9.10 12.63
N ARG A 591 34.15 -9.69 11.67
CA ARG A 591 33.38 -8.97 10.66
C ARG A 591 31.94 -8.97 11.18
N ASP A 592 31.50 -7.83 11.67
CA ASP A 592 30.11 -7.58 12.03
C ASP A 592 29.25 -7.83 10.78
N THR A 593 28.42 -8.86 10.83
CA THR A 593 27.26 -9.01 9.96
C THR A 593 26.17 -8.14 10.57
N ALA A 594 26.06 -6.90 10.10
CA ALA A 594 24.88 -6.10 10.29
C ALA A 594 23.79 -6.65 9.35
N ASP A 595 22.71 -7.16 9.93
CA ASP A 595 21.43 -7.25 9.26
C ASP A 595 20.96 -5.80 9.01
N ASP A 596 20.85 -5.44 7.73
CA ASP A 596 20.40 -4.13 7.26
C ASP A 596 18.87 -4.00 7.43
N ASP A 597 18.44 -3.76 8.66
CA ASP A 597 17.20 -3.05 8.99
C ASP A 597 17.54 -2.00 10.04
N ALA A 598 18.21 -0.92 9.61
CA ALA A 598 18.53 0.22 10.46
C ALA A 598 17.67 1.43 10.08
N ASP A 599 16.69 1.69 10.94
CA ASP A 599 16.42 3.04 11.46
C ASP A 599 17.74 3.82 11.56
N TYR A 600 17.90 4.84 10.72
CA TYR A 600 19.09 5.68 10.72
C TYR A 600 18.81 6.93 11.56
N ASP A 601 19.26 6.90 12.81
CA ASP A 601 19.42 8.09 13.67
C ASP A 601 20.38 9.07 12.99
N GLY A 602 19.82 10.15 12.46
CA GLY A 602 20.58 11.26 11.92
C GLY A 602 20.92 12.26 13.00
N ASP A 603 22.12 12.21 13.54
CA ASP A 603 22.81 13.36 14.12
C ASP A 603 24.34 13.13 14.04
N ARG A 604 24.95 13.63 12.96
CA ARG A 604 26.38 13.91 12.94
C ARG A 604 26.56 15.33 12.40
N GLU A 605 26.56 16.28 13.32
CA GLU A 605 26.97 17.66 13.09
C GLU A 605 28.36 17.67 12.44
N VAL A 606 28.42 18.17 11.22
CA VAL A 606 29.69 18.60 10.59
C VAL A 606 29.91 20.03 11.06
N LEU A 607 30.73 20.19 12.10
CA LEU A 607 31.24 21.50 12.51
C LEU A 607 32.30 22.00 11.50
N PRO A 608 32.38 23.33 11.26
CA PRO A 608 33.36 23.92 10.36
C PRO A 608 34.78 23.93 10.97
N PRO A 609 35.85 23.99 10.16
CA PRO A 609 37.21 23.93 10.66
C PRO A 609 37.65 25.31 11.18
N THR A 610 37.70 25.49 12.50
CA THR A 610 38.37 26.64 13.12
C THR A 610 39.58 26.20 13.95
N THR A 611 40.75 26.61 13.43
CA THR A 611 41.91 27.15 14.14
C THR A 611 42.57 26.34 15.29
N LEU A 612 43.78 25.85 14.96
CA LEU A 612 45.02 26.04 15.72
C LEU A 612 44.96 25.94 17.26
N ARG A 613 45.44 24.82 17.80
CA ARG A 613 46.10 24.83 19.11
C ARG A 613 47.39 24.02 19.09
N ARG A 614 48.49 24.77 19.28
CA ARG A 614 49.89 24.36 19.39
C ARG A 614 50.11 23.30 20.47
N SER A 615 50.89 22.27 20.15
CA SER A 615 51.70 21.54 21.13
C SER A 615 53.16 21.52 20.64
N ALA A 616 54.03 21.94 21.54
CA ALA A 616 55.42 22.32 21.32
C ALA A 616 56.31 21.17 20.81
N ARG A 617 57.10 21.46 19.77
CA ARG A 617 58.37 20.78 19.50
C ARG A 617 59.45 21.82 19.21
N LYS A 618 60.62 21.56 19.79
CA LYS A 618 61.84 22.40 19.83
C LYS A 618 62.38 22.76 18.42
N PRO A 619 63.12 23.87 18.29
CA PRO A 619 63.53 24.44 17.02
C PRO A 619 64.79 23.78 16.46
N LYS A 620 64.85 23.61 15.14
CA LYS A 620 66.09 23.40 14.37
C LYS A 620 66.23 24.57 13.38
N ALA A 621 67.45 25.09 13.31
CA ALA A 621 67.88 26.37 12.74
C ALA A 621 67.54 26.59 11.24
N PRO A 622 67.57 27.85 10.74
CA PRO A 622 67.07 28.22 9.42
C PRO A 622 68.16 28.22 8.34
N ARG A 623 67.76 27.89 7.10
CA ARG A 623 68.50 28.25 5.88
C ARG A 623 67.58 29.00 4.91
N ARG A 624 67.90 30.29 4.77
CA ARG A 624 67.85 31.21 3.61
C ARG A 624 66.87 30.93 2.44
N ALA A 625 65.99 31.93 2.28
CA ALA A 625 65.79 32.82 1.11
C ALA A 625 65.25 32.27 -0.23
N SER A 626 64.09 32.78 -0.65
CA SER A 626 63.85 33.62 -1.86
C SER A 626 62.32 33.86 -2.03
N VAL A 627 61.86 35.14 -2.06
CA VAL A 627 61.46 35.98 -3.24
C VAL A 627 60.07 35.58 -3.80
N LEU A 628 59.00 36.37 -3.52
CA LEU A 628 58.17 37.23 -4.45
C LEU A 628 57.45 36.40 -5.55
N ASP A 629 56.15 36.50 -5.88
CA ASP A 629 55.11 37.54 -5.97
C ASP A 629 53.70 36.84 -5.88
N ALA A 630 52.59 37.37 -5.34
CA ALA A 630 51.72 38.50 -5.74
C ALA A 630 51.12 38.42 -7.16
N ILE A 631 49.77 38.33 -7.25
CA ILE A 631 48.78 38.70 -8.30
C ILE A 631 47.53 37.82 -7.99
N ARG A 632 46.37 38.27 -7.52
CA ARG A 632 45.37 39.31 -7.88
C ARG A 632 44.55 39.00 -9.15
N ASP A 633 43.24 38.96 -8.94
CA ASP A 633 42.10 39.19 -9.86
C ASP A 633 41.78 38.14 -10.95
N ASP A 634 40.73 37.34 -10.72
CA ASP A 634 39.39 37.46 -11.35
C ASP A 634 38.35 36.59 -10.61
#